data_AF-M2Y5P6-F1
#
_entry.id   AF-M2Y5P6-F1
#
_cell.length_a   1.000
_cell.length_b   1.000
_cell.length_c   1.000
_cell.angle_alpha   90.00
_cell.angle_beta   90.00
_cell.angle_gamma   90.00
#
_symmetry.space_group_name_H-M   'P 1'
#
loop_
_entity.id
_entity.type
_entity.pdbx_description
1 polymer ?
#
loop_
_entity_poly.entity_id
_entity_poly.type
_entity_poly.pdbx_seq_one_letter_code
_entity_poly.pdbx_strand_id
1 'polypeptide(L)'
;MTTINWQERLSSGVLPHGFTKATIYTLEQPHKLLGSTSDAFTLTDQDLATFHRLLVEQDCHHRDNALTFDGGSYEVVHPGQMFALNDKSVYAVNGRTAEAHGVVASVTWTCLIVAWHGNTGKSANELIRGYEGFVRGLRGTGW
;
A
#
# COMPACT_ATOMS: atom_id res chain seq x y z
N MET A 1 -17.56 0.20 21.08
CA MET A 1 -16.64 0.21 19.93
C MET A 1 -16.07 -1.19 19.79
N THR A 2 -16.29 -1.85 18.66
CA THR A 2 -15.67 -3.15 18.36
C THR A 2 -14.18 -2.92 18.15
N THR A 3 -13.34 -3.50 18.99
CA THR A 3 -11.89 -3.43 18.83
C THR A 3 -11.53 -4.14 17.53
N ILE A 4 -10.95 -3.41 16.57
CA ILE A 4 -10.50 -4.01 15.31
C ILE A 4 -9.18 -4.75 15.57
N ASN A 5 -9.16 -6.02 15.20
CA ASN A 5 -7.94 -6.80 15.10
C ASN A 5 -7.27 -6.52 13.75
N TRP A 6 -6.38 -5.53 13.71
CA TRP A 6 -5.69 -5.13 12.49
C TRP A 6 -4.79 -6.23 11.91
N GLN A 7 -4.24 -7.09 12.76
CA GLN A 7 -3.44 -8.24 12.32
C GLN A 7 -4.26 -9.22 11.49
N GLU A 8 -5.45 -9.54 11.98
CA GLU A 8 -6.39 -10.45 11.31
C GLU A 8 -6.92 -9.84 10.02
N ARG A 9 -7.18 -8.52 10.01
CA ARG A 9 -7.58 -7.79 8.79
C ARG A 9 -6.53 -7.89 7.69
N LEU A 10 -5.26 -7.68 8.01
CA LEU A 10 -4.17 -7.84 7.03
C LEU A 10 -4.01 -9.29 6.57
N SER A 11 -4.08 -10.24 7.51
CA SER A 11 -3.88 -11.67 7.22
C SER A 11 -5.00 -12.29 6.38
N SER A 12 -6.24 -11.81 6.53
CA SER A 12 -7.40 -12.31 5.78
C SER A 12 -7.73 -11.47 4.53
N GLY A 13 -7.35 -10.20 4.51
CA GLY A 13 -7.73 -9.26 3.46
C GLY A 13 -6.62 -8.89 2.49
N VAL A 14 -5.34 -9.10 2.84
CA VAL A 14 -4.21 -8.70 1.99
C VAL A 14 -3.37 -9.90 1.58
N LEU A 15 -2.92 -10.70 2.54
CA LEU A 15 -2.05 -11.86 2.27
C LEU A 15 -2.64 -12.89 1.29
N PRO A 16 -3.94 -13.25 1.32
CA PRO A 16 -4.50 -14.26 0.42
C PRO A 16 -4.44 -13.87 -1.06
N HIS A 17 -4.24 -12.58 -1.34
CA HIS A 17 -4.12 -12.10 -2.71
C HIS A 17 -2.73 -12.33 -3.30
N GLY A 18 -1.71 -12.63 -2.48
CA GLY A 18 -0.34 -12.88 -2.93
C GLY A 18 0.67 -11.84 -2.42
N PHE A 19 0.22 -10.85 -1.63
CA PHE A 19 1.13 -10.00 -0.90
C PHE A 19 1.85 -10.81 0.17
N THR A 20 3.14 -10.55 0.33
CA THR A 20 4.00 -11.24 1.31
C THR A 20 4.09 -10.47 2.62
N LYS A 21 3.86 -9.16 2.57
CA LYS A 21 3.99 -8.26 3.71
C LYS A 21 2.94 -7.16 3.63
N ALA A 22 2.45 -6.70 4.77
CA ALA A 22 1.61 -5.51 4.83
C ALA A 22 1.69 -4.81 6.19
N THR A 23 1.53 -3.48 6.16
CA THR A 23 1.40 -2.62 7.34
C THR A 23 0.19 -1.70 7.18
N ILE A 24 -0.37 -1.31 8.32
CA ILE A 24 -1.42 -0.30 8.38
C ILE A 24 -1.11 0.70 9.49
N TYR A 25 -1.19 1.99 9.17
CA TYR A 25 -0.94 3.13 10.04
C TYR A 25 -2.20 3.98 10.14
N THR A 26 -2.41 4.67 11.26
CA THR A 26 -3.44 5.71 11.35
C THR A 26 -2.92 7.04 10.79
N LEU A 27 -3.81 7.81 10.17
CA LEU A 27 -3.60 9.19 9.74
C LEU A 27 -3.96 10.20 10.84
N GLU A 28 -4.73 9.80 11.86
CA GLU A 28 -5.18 10.70 12.94
C GLU A 28 -4.07 11.02 13.95
N GLN A 29 -3.21 10.04 14.19
CA GLN A 29 -1.99 10.20 14.96
C GLN A 29 -0.84 9.97 14.00
N PRO A 30 -0.01 10.98 13.72
CA PRO A 30 1.07 10.84 12.76
C PRO A 30 1.83 9.55 13.03
N HIS A 31 1.76 8.63 12.06
CA HIS A 31 2.68 7.52 11.95
C HIS A 31 2.54 6.41 13.00
N LYS A 32 1.41 6.36 13.72
CA LYS A 32 1.14 5.25 14.64
C LYS A 32 0.74 3.98 13.87
N LEU A 33 1.54 2.93 14.04
CA LEU A 33 1.27 1.60 13.50
C LEU A 33 0.04 0.99 14.19
N LEU A 34 -0.95 0.58 13.39
CA LEU A 34 -2.16 -0.11 13.82
C LEU A 34 -2.01 -1.64 13.74
N GLY A 35 -1.30 -2.15 12.72
CA GLY A 35 -1.03 -3.58 12.54
C GLY A 35 0.03 -3.84 11.47
N SER A 36 0.69 -5.00 11.55
CA SER A 36 1.78 -5.39 10.66
C SER A 36 1.92 -6.91 10.58
N THR A 37 2.06 -7.47 9.38
CA THR A 37 2.38 -8.90 9.22
C THR A 37 3.78 -9.21 9.82
N SER A 38 4.05 -10.45 10.25
CA SER A 38 5.26 -10.82 11.02
C SER A 38 6.59 -10.33 10.45
N ASP A 39 6.67 -10.21 9.13
CA ASP A 39 7.89 -9.81 8.41
C ASP A 39 7.75 -8.47 7.69
N ALA A 40 6.71 -7.70 8.00
CA ALA A 40 6.49 -6.41 7.38
C ALA A 40 7.40 -5.33 7.97
N PHE A 41 7.86 -4.46 7.08
CA PHE A 41 8.77 -3.38 7.41
C PHE A 41 8.02 -2.23 8.05
N THR A 42 8.62 -1.65 9.09
CA THR A 42 8.14 -0.40 9.65
C THR A 42 8.65 0.74 8.79
N LEU A 43 7.74 1.43 8.12
CA LEU A 43 8.02 2.68 7.42
C LEU A 43 8.57 3.74 8.37
N THR A 44 9.57 4.48 7.90
CA THR A 44 10.12 5.62 8.64
C THR A 44 9.16 6.82 8.55
N ASP A 45 9.33 7.82 9.42
CA ASP A 45 8.55 9.07 9.34
C ASP A 45 8.69 9.75 7.97
N GLN A 46 9.87 9.66 7.36
CA GLN A 46 10.13 10.19 6.03
C GLN A 46 9.34 9.46 4.93
N ASP A 47 9.25 8.13 5.03
CA ASP A 47 8.46 7.31 4.10
C ASP A 47 6.98 7.66 4.21
N LEU A 48 6.48 7.78 5.44
CA LEU A 48 5.09 8.09 5.72
C LEU A 48 4.72 9.52 5.28
N ALA A 49 5.60 10.50 5.49
CA ALA A 49 5.43 11.85 4.98
C ALA A 49 5.44 11.89 3.44
N THR A 50 6.17 10.98 2.79
CA THR A 50 6.17 10.84 1.33
C THR A 50 4.85 10.26 0.84
N PHE A 51 4.33 9.20 1.47
CA PHE A 51 3.01 8.65 1.14
C PHE A 51 1.88 9.64 1.41
N HIS A 52 1.97 10.44 2.48
CA HIS A 52 0.99 11.49 2.76
C HIS A 52 0.91 12.51 1.63
N ARG A 53 2.06 13.06 1.20
CA ARG A 53 2.12 14.02 0.08
C ARG A 53 1.57 13.43 -1.22
N LEU A 54 1.90 12.16 -1.51
CA LEU A 54 1.45 11.50 -2.74
C LEU A 54 -0.04 11.18 -2.75
N LEU A 55 -0.60 10.67 -1.64
CA LEU A 55 -1.94 10.09 -1.61
C LEU A 55 -3.00 11.03 -1.02
N VAL A 56 -2.61 11.91 -0.10
CA VAL A 56 -3.53 12.83 0.60
C VAL A 56 -3.52 14.19 -0.09
N GLU A 57 -2.34 14.79 -0.26
CA GLU A 57 -2.20 16.12 -0.87
C GLU A 57 -2.35 16.09 -2.40
N GLN A 58 -2.31 14.89 -3.00
CA GLN A 58 -2.42 14.67 -4.46
C GLN A 58 -1.44 15.54 -5.25
N ASP A 59 -0.22 15.71 -4.72
CA ASP A 59 0.82 16.47 -5.40
C ASP A 59 1.30 15.72 -6.65
N CYS A 60 0.63 16.01 -7.77
CA CYS A 60 0.85 15.36 -9.06
C CYS A 60 2.14 15.83 -9.76
N HIS A 61 2.88 16.78 -9.19
CA HIS A 61 4.18 17.21 -9.70
C HIS A 61 5.31 16.21 -9.38
N HIS A 62 5.05 15.22 -8.53
CA HIS A 62 5.98 14.14 -8.18
C HIS A 62 6.02 12.99 -9.21
N ARG A 63 5.95 13.32 -10.51
CA ARG A 63 5.97 12.33 -11.60
C ARG A 63 7.25 11.49 -11.67
N ASP A 64 8.34 11.93 -11.05
CA ASP A 64 9.67 11.30 -11.08
C ASP A 64 10.07 10.59 -9.77
N ASN A 65 9.14 10.40 -8.83
CA ASN A 65 9.51 9.88 -7.51
C ASN A 65 9.77 8.37 -7.53
N ALA A 66 11.04 8.00 -7.62
CA ALA A 66 11.52 6.77 -7.04
C ALA A 66 11.22 6.81 -5.53
N LEU A 67 10.35 5.92 -5.05
CA LEU A 67 10.15 5.72 -3.62
C LEU A 67 11.32 4.89 -3.10
N THR A 68 12.10 5.46 -2.20
CA THR A 68 13.17 4.72 -1.53
C THR A 68 12.74 4.44 -0.11
N PHE A 69 12.41 3.18 0.17
CA PHE A 69 12.09 2.70 1.52
C PHE A 69 12.58 1.25 1.64
N ASP A 70 12.91 0.84 2.86
CA ASP A 70 13.44 -0.51 3.16
C ASP A 70 14.69 -0.89 2.33
N GLY A 71 15.55 0.09 2.04
CA GLY A 71 16.76 -0.12 1.23
C GLY A 71 16.50 -0.47 -0.24
N GLY A 72 15.23 -0.51 -0.68
CA GLY A 72 14.83 -0.68 -2.07
C GLY A 72 14.46 0.65 -2.72
N SER A 73 14.65 0.75 -4.04
CA SER A 73 14.18 1.87 -4.86
C SER A 73 13.05 1.37 -5.76
N TYR A 74 11.89 2.01 -5.66
CA TYR A 74 10.66 1.61 -6.34
C TYR A 74 10.21 2.74 -7.27
N GLU A 75 10.07 2.47 -8.56
CA GLU A 75 9.55 3.43 -9.53
C GLU A 75 8.02 3.44 -9.47
N VAL A 76 7.43 4.61 -9.20
CA VAL A 76 5.96 4.76 -9.21
C VAL A 76 5.43 4.51 -10.61
N VAL A 77 4.52 3.55 -10.73
CA VAL A 77 3.83 3.25 -11.97
C VAL A 77 2.56 4.08 -12.01
N HIS A 78 2.60 5.17 -12.77
CA HIS A 78 1.44 6.05 -12.94
C HIS A 78 0.29 5.29 -13.62
N PRO A 79 -0.93 5.34 -13.05
CA PRO A 79 -2.10 4.64 -13.58
C PRO A 79 -2.64 5.34 -14.84
N GLY A 80 -1.85 5.30 -15.92
CA GLY A 80 -2.25 5.85 -17.22
C GLY A 80 -3.18 4.93 -18.01
N GLN A 81 -3.30 3.64 -17.66
CA GLN A 81 -4.24 2.66 -18.26
C GLN A 81 -4.06 1.21 -17.77
N MET A 82 -3.04 0.89 -16.98
CA MET A 82 -2.66 -0.52 -16.70
C MET A 82 -3.30 -1.15 -15.45
N PHE A 83 -3.67 -0.38 -14.42
CA PHE A 83 -4.16 -0.91 -13.13
C PHE A 83 -5.46 -0.23 -12.70
N ALA A 84 -6.40 -1.00 -12.14
CA ALA A 84 -7.64 -0.49 -11.57
C ALA A 84 -7.42 0.12 -10.17
N LEU A 85 -6.49 1.06 -10.06
CA LEU A 85 -6.19 1.81 -8.84
C LEU A 85 -7.15 2.99 -8.73
N ASN A 86 -7.57 3.32 -7.50
CA ASN A 86 -8.32 4.55 -7.25
C ASN A 86 -7.37 5.76 -7.09
N ASP A 87 -7.91 6.98 -7.06
CA ASP A 87 -7.16 8.25 -6.94
C ASP A 87 -6.45 8.45 -5.59
N LYS A 88 -6.63 7.51 -4.67
CA LYS A 88 -6.02 7.44 -3.34
C LYS A 88 -5.13 6.21 -3.18
N SER A 89 -4.68 5.66 -4.30
CA SER A 89 -3.80 4.50 -4.34
C SER A 89 -2.59 4.77 -5.25
N VAL A 90 -1.43 4.24 -4.87
CA VAL A 90 -0.20 4.26 -5.66
C VAL A 90 0.37 2.86 -5.75
N TYR A 91 0.90 2.51 -6.91
CA TYR A 91 1.65 1.29 -7.13
C TYR A 91 3.05 1.65 -7.59
N ALA A 92 4.06 0.99 -7.02
CA ALA A 92 5.45 1.18 -7.40
C ALA A 92 6.19 -0.16 -7.49
N VAL A 93 7.13 -0.26 -8.41
CA VAL A 93 7.85 -1.51 -8.72
C VAL A 93 9.36 -1.33 -8.54
N ASN A 94 10.01 -2.33 -7.96
CA ASN A 94 11.46 -2.40 -7.84
C ASN A 94 12.02 -3.22 -9.02
N GLY A 95 12.55 -2.51 -10.02
CA GLY A 95 13.02 -3.09 -11.28
C GLY A 95 12.01 -2.97 -12.44
N ARG A 96 12.50 -3.11 -13.68
CA ARG A 96 11.73 -2.85 -14.92
C ARG A 96 10.98 -4.07 -15.50
N THR A 97 11.01 -5.24 -14.86
CA THR A 97 10.49 -6.49 -15.44
C THR A 97 9.19 -6.96 -14.76
N ALA A 98 8.38 -7.74 -15.49
CA ALA A 98 7.05 -8.20 -15.09
C ALA A 98 7.01 -9.19 -13.89
N GLU A 99 8.18 -9.58 -13.37
CA GLU A 99 8.37 -10.43 -12.18
C GLU A 99 8.83 -9.62 -10.96
N ALA A 100 8.87 -8.29 -11.08
CA ALA A 100 9.41 -7.36 -10.10
C ALA A 100 8.66 -7.40 -8.77
N HIS A 101 9.42 -7.17 -7.71
CA HIS A 101 8.86 -6.88 -6.40
C HIS A 101 8.11 -5.56 -6.49
N GLY A 102 6.93 -5.48 -5.90
CA GLY A 102 6.10 -4.28 -5.96
C GLY A 102 5.54 -3.93 -4.61
N VAL A 103 5.25 -2.63 -4.46
CA VAL A 103 4.48 -2.09 -3.35
C VAL A 103 3.19 -1.50 -3.89
N VAL A 104 2.10 -1.71 -3.17
CA VAL A 104 0.88 -0.93 -3.32
C VAL A 104 0.62 -0.22 -2.01
N ALA A 105 0.30 1.06 -2.09
CA ALA A 105 -0.11 1.85 -0.94
C ALA A 105 -1.43 2.55 -1.22
N SER A 106 -2.26 2.67 -0.19
CA SER A 106 -3.55 3.36 -0.30
C SER A 106 -3.91 4.04 1.00
N VAL A 107 -4.57 5.17 0.87
CA VAL A 107 -5.20 5.84 2.01
C VAL A 107 -6.69 5.57 2.04
N THR A 108 -7.23 5.43 3.24
CA THR A 108 -8.66 5.46 3.52
C THR A 108 -9.01 6.79 4.20
N TRP A 109 -10.12 6.85 4.96
CA TRP A 109 -10.45 8.05 5.72
C TRP A 109 -9.49 8.29 6.88
N THR A 110 -9.03 7.20 7.50
CA THR A 110 -8.28 7.25 8.75
C THR A 110 -6.98 6.46 8.71
N CYS A 111 -6.71 5.71 7.63
CA CYS A 111 -5.57 4.80 7.56
C CYS A 111 -4.72 5.01 6.30
N LEU A 112 -3.42 4.74 6.44
CA LEU A 112 -2.51 4.41 5.35
C LEU A 112 -2.23 2.91 5.40
N ILE A 113 -2.43 2.23 4.28
CA ILE A 113 -2.22 0.78 4.15
C ILE A 113 -1.12 0.59 3.11
N VAL A 114 -0.09 -0.17 3.43
CA VAL A 114 1.01 -0.48 2.50
C VAL A 114 1.21 -1.98 2.44
N ALA A 115 1.31 -2.53 1.24
CA ALA A 115 1.45 -3.97 1.02
C ALA A 115 2.52 -4.24 -0.05
N TRP A 116 3.36 -5.25 0.20
CA TRP A 116 4.45 -5.66 -0.68
C TRP A 116 4.19 -7.05 -1.23
N HIS A 117 4.60 -7.25 -2.47
CA HIS A 117 4.65 -8.57 -3.08
C HIS A 117 6.03 -8.81 -3.66
N GLY A 118 6.50 -10.06 -3.59
CA GLY A 118 7.65 -10.53 -4.35
C GLY A 118 7.23 -11.06 -5.73
N ASN A 119 8.05 -11.96 -6.28
CA ASN A 119 7.63 -12.78 -7.42
C ASN A 119 6.61 -13.82 -6.95
N THR A 120 5.35 -13.63 -7.31
CA THR A 120 4.22 -14.48 -6.89
C THR A 120 3.72 -15.38 -8.01
N GLY A 121 4.25 -15.26 -9.23
CA GLY A 121 3.68 -15.83 -10.45
C GLY A 121 2.34 -15.20 -10.88
N LYS A 122 1.80 -14.25 -10.11
CA LYS A 122 0.58 -13.50 -10.43
C LYS A 122 0.92 -12.17 -11.07
N SER A 123 0.05 -11.70 -11.96
CA SER A 123 0.15 -10.35 -12.50
C SER A 123 -0.11 -9.31 -11.40
N ALA A 124 0.60 -8.18 -11.43
CA ALA A 124 0.34 -7.05 -10.53
C ALA A 124 -1.14 -6.61 -10.54
N ASN A 125 -1.82 -6.74 -11.70
CA ASN A 125 -3.25 -6.47 -11.84
C ASN A 125 -4.15 -7.39 -11.00
N GLU A 126 -3.79 -8.67 -10.86
CA GLU A 126 -4.53 -9.60 -10.01
C GLU A 126 -4.36 -9.24 -8.54
N LEU A 127 -3.11 -8.95 -8.12
CA LEU A 127 -2.78 -8.57 -6.75
C LEU A 127 -3.52 -7.28 -6.35
N ILE A 128 -3.41 -6.24 -7.16
CA ILE A 128 -4.01 -4.93 -6.92
C ILE A 128 -5.53 -5.02 -6.81
N ARG A 129 -6.20 -5.82 -7.64
CA ARG A 129 -7.67 -5.98 -7.56
C ARG A 129 -8.14 -6.53 -6.21
N GLY A 130 -7.43 -7.52 -5.67
CA GLY A 130 -7.75 -8.07 -4.35
C GLY A 130 -7.53 -7.05 -3.25
N TYR A 131 -6.37 -6.37 -3.28
CA TYR A 131 -6.03 -5.31 -2.34
C TYR A 131 -7.03 -4.14 -2.36
N GLU A 132 -7.44 -3.67 -3.54
CA GLU A 132 -8.46 -2.62 -3.68
C GLU A 132 -9.82 -3.05 -3.14
N GLY A 133 -10.18 -4.33 -3.26
CA GLY A 133 -11.37 -4.90 -2.63
C GLY A 133 -11.32 -4.80 -1.11
N PHE A 134 -10.16 -5.10 -0.51
CA PHE A 134 -9.91 -4.94 0.92
C PHE A 134 -10.00 -3.47 1.38
N VAL A 135 -9.30 -2.57 0.69
CA VAL A 135 -9.32 -1.12 0.98
C VAL A 135 -10.75 -0.57 0.90
N ARG A 136 -11.51 -0.95 -0.13
CA ARG A 136 -12.92 -0.57 -0.27
C ARG A 136 -13.78 -1.07 0.88
N GLY A 137 -13.53 -2.30 1.34
CA GLY A 137 -14.20 -2.88 2.51
C GLY A 137 -13.96 -2.05 3.77
N LEU A 138 -12.72 -1.62 4.03
CA LEU A 138 -12.39 -0.75 5.16
C LEU A 138 -13.12 0.59 5.07
N ARG A 139 -13.09 1.26 3.91
CA ARG A 139 -13.82 2.51 3.67
C ARG A 139 -15.32 2.37 3.92
N GLY A 140 -15.92 1.25 3.49
CA GLY A 140 -17.33 0.94 3.73
C GLY A 140 -17.70 0.76 5.21
N THR A 141 -16.71 0.44 6.06
CA THR A 141 -16.87 0.33 7.51
C THR A 141 -16.49 1.59 8.28
N GLY A 142 -16.17 2.70 7.58
CA GLY A 142 -15.82 3.98 8.19
C GLY A 142 -14.35 4.13 8.56
N TRP A 143 -13.47 3.26 8.05
CA TRP A 143 -12.02 3.32 8.27
C TRP A 143 -11.30 3.87 7.06
#